data_AF-A8RYL4-F1
#
_entry.id   AF-A8RYL4-F1
#
_cell.length_a   1.000
_cell.length_b   1.000
_cell.length_c   1.000
_cell.angle_alpha   90.00
_cell.angle_beta   90.00
_cell.angle_gamma   90.00
#
_symmetry.space_group_name_H-M   'P 1'
#
loop_
_entity.id
_entity.type
_entity.pdbx_description
1 polymer ?
#
loop_
_entity_poly.entity_id
_entity_poly.type
_entity_poly.pdbx_seq_one_letter_code
_entity_poly.pdbx_strand_id
1 'polypeptide(L)'
;MYDLAVIALSSVKGNYAQRVSRYDSRMKQKLEEDHRLLSEIQRALENGEITFYAQPKCNMRTGKIVGLESLVRWNHPERGLIAPGVFIPLLENNGLVTKLDLYVWEEVCRNVKKWIDSGRKPVPISVNVSRIDIYTLNVTRVFQELISRYCLDPRLIEIEITESAYVEEYKVITAVVEELRSAGFTVLMDDFGSGYSSLNMLKDVNVDVLKIDMKFLDMDHESVG
;
A
#
# COMPACT_ATOMS: atom_id res chain seq x y z
N MET A 1 -35.41 5.33 13.34
CA MET A 1 -35.47 6.36 12.27
C MET A 1 -34.19 7.20 12.25
N TYR A 2 -33.70 7.66 13.41
CA TYR A 2 -32.42 8.36 13.54
C TYR A 2 -31.22 7.55 13.00
N ASP A 3 -31.10 6.27 13.39
CA ASP A 3 -29.97 5.42 12.98
C ASP A 3 -29.87 5.23 11.46
N LEU A 4 -31.02 5.11 10.78
CA LEU A 4 -31.05 4.95 9.32
C LEU A 4 -30.63 6.24 8.61
N ALA A 5 -30.99 7.40 9.17
CA ALA A 5 -30.54 8.70 8.65
C ALA A 5 -29.04 8.90 8.87
N VAL A 6 -28.48 8.41 9.98
CA VAL A 6 -27.04 8.44 10.26
C VAL A 6 -26.26 7.53 9.29
N ILE A 7 -26.77 6.32 9.01
CA ILE A 7 -26.17 5.40 8.03
C ILE A 7 -26.20 6.01 6.61
N ALA A 8 -27.32 6.64 6.23
CA ALA A 8 -27.39 7.35 4.96
C ALA A 8 -26.41 8.53 4.92
N LEU A 9 -26.28 9.29 6.01
CA LEU A 9 -25.36 10.42 6.11
C LEU A 9 -23.89 9.98 5.99
N SER A 10 -23.50 8.88 6.64
CA SER A 10 -22.12 8.38 6.55
C SER A 10 -21.73 7.96 5.13
N SER A 11 -22.68 7.47 4.32
CA SER A 11 -22.43 7.08 2.92
C SER A 11 -22.04 8.22 1.99
N VAL A 12 -22.30 9.47 2.37
CA VAL A 12 -21.98 10.68 1.58
C VAL A 12 -21.03 11.64 2.31
N LYS A 13 -20.59 11.28 3.52
CA LYS A 13 -19.71 12.13 4.33
C LYS A 13 -18.35 12.23 3.63
N GLY A 14 -17.93 13.46 3.33
CA GLY A 14 -16.69 13.73 2.59
C GLY A 14 -16.83 13.74 1.07
N ASN A 15 -18.02 13.43 0.52
CA ASN A 15 -18.28 13.54 -0.91
C ASN A 15 -18.84 14.93 -1.25
N TYR A 16 -18.07 15.72 -2.00
CA TYR A 16 -18.46 17.08 -2.39
C TYR A 16 -19.49 17.12 -3.53
N ALA A 17 -19.53 16.07 -4.37
CA ALA A 17 -20.41 15.95 -5.53
C ALA A 17 -21.80 15.40 -5.18
N GLN A 18 -21.87 14.47 -4.23
CA GLN A 18 -23.12 13.87 -3.76
C GLN A 18 -23.37 14.23 -2.30
N ARG A 19 -24.30 15.16 -2.05
CA ARG A 19 -24.57 15.74 -0.72
C ARG A 19 -25.80 15.18 -0.02
N VAL A 20 -26.59 14.36 -0.72
CA VAL A 20 -27.81 13.76 -0.19
C VAL A 20 -27.79 12.28 -0.51
N SER A 21 -28.15 11.47 0.48
CA SER A 21 -28.30 10.04 0.37
C SER A 21 -29.62 9.61 0.99
N ARG A 22 -30.22 8.54 0.45
CA ARG A 22 -31.39 7.89 1.04
C ARG A 22 -30.96 6.53 1.55
N TYR A 23 -31.45 6.17 2.73
CA TYR A 23 -31.16 4.86 3.29
C TYR A 23 -31.60 3.75 2.33
N ASP A 24 -30.66 2.85 2.07
CA ASP A 24 -30.89 1.54 1.46
C ASP A 24 -30.49 0.47 2.48
N SER A 25 -31.29 -0.58 2.61
CA SER A 25 -30.95 -1.81 3.35
C SER A 25 -29.53 -2.33 3.10
N ARG A 26 -29.01 -2.16 1.89
CA ARG A 26 -27.63 -2.53 1.50
C ARG A 26 -26.57 -1.76 2.28
N MET A 27 -26.85 -0.53 2.71
CA MET A 27 -25.91 0.28 3.51
C MET A 27 -25.72 -0.31 4.90
N LYS A 28 -26.81 -0.80 5.51
CA LYS A 28 -26.74 -1.48 6.81
C LYS A 28 -26.00 -2.81 6.69
N GLN A 29 -26.29 -3.60 5.65
CA GLN A 29 -25.57 -4.85 5.39
C GLN A 29 -24.07 -4.61 5.22
N LYS A 30 -23.68 -3.62 4.41
CA LYS A 30 -22.28 -3.24 4.23
C LYS A 30 -21.62 -2.84 5.55
N LEU A 31 -22.28 -2.02 6.37
CA LEU A 31 -21.74 -1.62 7.66
C LEU A 31 -21.52 -2.83 8.59
N GLU A 32 -22.46 -3.78 8.61
CA GLU A 32 -22.32 -5.02 9.38
C GLU A 32 -21.18 -5.91 8.85
N GLU A 33 -21.02 -5.98 7.53
CA GLU A 33 -19.91 -6.70 6.88
C GLU A 33 -18.55 -6.07 7.19
N ASP A 34 -18.44 -4.74 7.10
CA ASP A 34 -17.23 -3.98 7.40
C ASP A 34 -16.81 -4.17 8.86
N HIS A 35 -17.77 -4.11 9.79
CA HIS A 35 -17.52 -4.39 11.21
C HIS A 35 -17.03 -5.82 11.44
N ARG A 36 -17.59 -6.82 10.75
CA ARG A 36 -17.13 -8.21 10.84
C ARG A 36 -15.69 -8.33 10.35
N LEU A 37 -15.37 -7.77 9.18
CA LEU A 37 -14.01 -7.79 8.63
C LEU A 37 -13.00 -7.13 9.57
N LEU A 38 -13.35 -5.98 10.16
CA LEU A 38 -12.50 -5.31 11.15
C LEU A 38 -12.26 -6.15 12.40
N SER A 39 -13.27 -6.90 12.85
CA SER A 39 -13.12 -7.80 14.01
C SER A 39 -12.28 -9.05 13.68
N GLU A 40 -12.30 -9.49 12.43
CA GLU A 40 -11.62 -10.70 11.97
C GLU A 40 -10.14 -10.46 11.64
N ILE A 41 -9.76 -9.23 11.23
CA ILE A 41 -8.40 -8.95 10.73
C ILE A 41 -7.29 -9.28 11.73
N GLN A 42 -7.50 -9.03 13.03
CA GLN A 42 -6.48 -9.31 14.04
C GLN A 42 -6.23 -10.82 14.14
N ARG A 43 -7.31 -11.61 14.17
CA ARG A 43 -7.22 -13.07 14.13
C ARG A 43 -6.64 -13.56 12.80
N ALA A 44 -6.96 -12.91 11.69
CA ALA A 44 -6.44 -13.26 10.37
C ALA A 44 -4.90 -13.11 10.29
N LEU A 45 -4.34 -12.06 10.92
CA LEU A 45 -2.90 -11.86 11.03
C LEU A 45 -2.25 -12.99 11.86
N GLU A 46 -2.85 -13.33 13.01
CA GLU A 46 -2.36 -14.40 13.90
C GLU A 46 -2.42 -15.79 13.25
N ASN A 47 -3.47 -16.05 12.46
CA ASN A 47 -3.71 -17.33 11.80
C ASN A 47 -2.93 -17.51 10.48
N GLY A 48 -2.20 -16.49 10.00
CA GLY A 48 -1.52 -16.55 8.71
C GLY A 48 -2.47 -16.51 7.50
N GLU A 49 -3.66 -15.93 7.67
CA GLU A 49 -4.64 -15.75 6.60
C GLU A 49 -4.25 -14.57 5.68
N ILE A 50 -3.48 -13.63 6.21
CA ILE A 50 -2.89 -12.52 5.44
C ILE A 50 -1.57 -12.99 4.83
N THR A 51 -1.38 -12.70 3.56
CA THR A 51 -0.13 -12.94 2.84
C THR A 51 0.11 -11.86 1.80
N PHE A 52 1.20 -11.96 1.04
CA PHE A 52 1.43 -11.13 -0.13
C PHE A 52 1.59 -12.01 -1.37
N TYR A 53 1.08 -11.53 -2.50
CA TYR A 53 1.43 -12.05 -3.81
C TYR A 53 2.55 -11.18 -4.39
N ALA A 54 3.53 -11.80 -5.03
CA ALA A 54 4.64 -11.09 -5.66
C ALA A 54 4.37 -10.88 -7.15
N GLN A 55 4.12 -9.64 -7.56
CA GLN A 55 3.96 -9.29 -8.97
C GLN A 55 5.33 -8.97 -9.59
N PRO A 56 5.71 -9.58 -10.72
CA PRO A 56 7.02 -9.33 -11.34
C PRO A 56 7.11 -7.95 -11.99
N LYS A 57 8.20 -7.24 -11.70
CA LYS A 57 8.67 -6.06 -12.44
C LYS A 57 9.69 -6.53 -13.49
N CYS A 58 9.42 -6.27 -14.76
CA CYS A 58 10.22 -6.76 -15.86
C CYS A 58 10.93 -5.63 -16.61
N ASN A 59 12.20 -5.85 -16.97
CA ASN A 59 12.91 -4.95 -17.86
C ASN A 59 12.30 -5.04 -19.28
N MET A 60 11.75 -3.94 -19.78
CA MET A 60 11.02 -3.91 -21.05
C MET A 60 11.85 -4.37 -22.26
N ARG A 61 13.17 -4.15 -22.26
CA ARG A 61 14.05 -4.51 -23.38
C ARG A 61 14.43 -5.98 -23.39
N THR A 62 14.57 -6.59 -22.22
CA THR A 62 15.13 -7.95 -22.07
C THR A 62 14.12 -8.98 -21.60
N GLY A 63 12.94 -8.55 -21.12
CA GLY A 63 11.92 -9.42 -20.51
C GLY A 63 12.34 -10.04 -19.17
N LYS A 64 13.54 -9.73 -18.66
CA LYS A 64 14.03 -10.29 -17.39
C LYS A 64 13.31 -9.65 -16.21
N ILE A 65 12.96 -10.46 -15.21
CA ILE A 65 12.49 -9.98 -13.92
C ILE A 65 13.64 -9.22 -13.24
N VAL A 66 13.39 -7.96 -12.90
CA VAL A 66 14.34 -7.06 -12.24
C VAL A 66 13.91 -6.69 -10.82
N GLY A 67 12.66 -6.96 -10.46
CA GLY A 67 12.14 -6.76 -9.11
C GLY A 67 10.77 -7.41 -8.95
N LEU A 68 10.21 -7.29 -7.76
CA LEU A 68 8.88 -7.77 -7.41
C LEU A 68 8.12 -6.65 -6.69
N GLU A 69 6.80 -6.64 -6.79
CA GLU A 69 5.93 -5.79 -5.98
C GLU A 69 5.11 -6.69 -5.06
N SER A 70 5.12 -6.39 -3.76
CA SER A 70 4.33 -7.13 -2.79
C SER A 70 2.91 -6.56 -2.73
N LEU A 71 1.95 -7.40 -3.08
CA LEU A 71 0.53 -7.06 -3.06
C LEU A 71 -0.17 -7.88 -2.00
N VAL A 72 -0.64 -7.21 -0.95
CA VAL A 72 -1.32 -7.87 0.16
C VAL A 72 -2.59 -8.60 -0.30
N ARG A 73 -2.82 -9.77 0.28
CA ARG A 73 -3.94 -10.66 0.01
C ARG A 73 -4.46 -11.23 1.32
N TRP A 74 -5.77 -11.33 1.44
CA TRP A 74 -6.40 -12.02 2.57
C TRP A 74 -7.06 -13.30 2.07
N ASN A 75 -6.48 -14.44 2.43
CA ASN A 75 -7.03 -15.77 2.20
C ASN A 75 -8.01 -16.10 3.33
N HIS A 76 -9.23 -15.58 3.24
CA HIS A 76 -10.24 -15.79 4.26
C HIS A 76 -10.76 -17.25 4.20
N PRO A 77 -10.90 -17.96 5.33
CA PRO A 77 -11.28 -19.38 5.35
C PRO A 77 -12.65 -19.66 4.72
N GLU A 78 -13.64 -18.80 4.96
CA GLU A 78 -14.99 -18.95 4.41
C GLU A 78 -15.23 -18.19 3.08
N ARG A 79 -14.71 -16.97 2.95
CA ARG A 79 -14.97 -16.08 1.80
C ARG A 79 -13.98 -16.23 0.66
N GLY A 80 -12.91 -17.01 0.84
CA GLY A 80 -11.83 -17.13 -0.13
C GLY A 80 -10.97 -15.86 -0.19
N LEU A 81 -10.45 -15.56 -1.37
CA LEU A 81 -9.53 -14.44 -1.57
C LEU A 81 -10.27 -13.10 -1.51
N ILE A 82 -10.00 -12.30 -0.48
CA ILE A 82 -10.50 -10.93 -0.36
C ILE A 82 -9.45 -9.96 -0.91
N ALA A 83 -9.88 -9.08 -1.82
CA ALA A 83 -9.01 -8.10 -2.46
C ALA A 83 -8.65 -6.93 -1.51
N PRO A 84 -7.45 -6.35 -1.63
CA PRO A 84 -6.98 -5.24 -0.80
C PRO A 84 -7.94 -4.04 -0.76
N GLY A 85 -8.54 -3.67 -1.91
CA GLY A 85 -9.50 -2.56 -1.98
C GLY A 85 -10.77 -2.74 -1.14
N VAL A 86 -11.04 -3.94 -0.62
CA VAL A 86 -12.16 -4.20 0.28
C VAL A 86 -11.79 -3.88 1.73
N PHE A 87 -10.58 -4.23 2.18
CA PHE A 87 -10.21 -4.16 3.60
C PHE A 87 -9.20 -3.07 3.93
N ILE A 88 -8.30 -2.68 3.03
CA ILE A 88 -7.32 -1.61 3.31
C ILE A 88 -8.01 -0.30 3.69
N PRO A 89 -9.00 0.21 2.92
CA PRO A 89 -9.67 1.46 3.31
C PRO A 89 -10.36 1.38 4.66
N LEU A 90 -10.86 0.20 5.05
CA LEU A 90 -11.45 -0.02 6.37
C LEU A 90 -10.39 0.10 7.46
N LEU A 91 -9.22 -0.50 7.26
CA LEU A 91 -8.13 -0.45 8.22
C LEU A 91 -7.54 0.96 8.35
N GLU A 92 -7.40 1.69 7.26
CA GLU A 92 -6.93 3.08 7.28
C GLU A 92 -7.89 3.97 8.08
N ASN A 93 -9.19 3.89 7.79
CA ASN A 93 -10.22 4.68 8.47
C ASN A 93 -10.37 4.35 9.96
N ASN A 94 -9.87 3.19 10.40
CA ASN A 94 -9.91 2.75 11.80
C ASN A 94 -8.53 2.75 12.47
N GLY A 95 -7.48 3.24 11.81
CA GLY A 95 -6.12 3.29 12.36
C GLY A 95 -5.48 1.92 12.62
N LEU A 96 -5.93 0.88 11.90
CA LEU A 96 -5.44 -0.49 12.02
C LEU A 96 -4.47 -0.90 10.92
N VAL A 97 -4.30 -0.06 9.89
CA VAL A 97 -3.48 -0.37 8.70
C VAL A 97 -2.02 -0.64 9.10
N THR A 98 -1.47 0.11 10.05
CA THR A 98 -0.10 -0.06 10.51
C THR A 98 0.21 -1.44 11.07
N LYS A 99 -0.76 -2.13 11.70
CA LYS A 99 -0.56 -3.52 12.16
C LYS A 99 -0.47 -4.49 10.98
N LEU A 100 -1.26 -4.26 9.95
CA LEU A 100 -1.21 -5.03 8.71
C LEU A 100 0.12 -4.80 8.02
N ASP A 101 0.56 -3.56 7.89
CA ASP A 101 1.78 -3.21 7.16
C ASP A 101 3.01 -3.78 7.85
N LEU A 102 3.13 -3.65 9.18
CA LEU A 102 4.20 -4.29 9.95
C LEU A 102 4.27 -5.81 9.74
N TYR A 103 3.11 -6.47 9.73
CA TYR A 103 3.01 -7.90 9.47
C TYR A 103 3.49 -8.24 8.05
N VAL A 104 3.03 -7.49 7.05
CA VAL A 104 3.39 -7.71 5.64
C VAL A 104 4.88 -7.44 5.40
N TRP A 105 5.44 -6.37 5.96
CA TRP A 105 6.87 -6.06 5.84
C TRP A 105 7.75 -7.16 6.42
N GLU A 106 7.38 -7.69 7.60
CA GLU A 106 8.07 -8.83 8.20
C GLU A 106 7.94 -10.10 7.33
N GLU A 107 6.73 -10.39 6.83
CA GLU A 107 6.49 -11.57 6.00
C GLU A 107 7.27 -11.49 4.67
N VAL A 108 7.38 -10.30 4.08
CA VAL A 108 8.21 -10.05 2.89
C VAL A 108 9.68 -10.31 3.21
N CYS A 109 10.24 -9.71 4.26
CA CYS A 109 11.63 -9.94 4.64
C CYS A 109 11.93 -11.42 4.90
N ARG A 110 11.04 -12.11 5.62
CA ARG A 110 11.13 -13.54 5.89
C ARG A 110 11.16 -14.37 4.61
N ASN A 111 10.29 -14.06 3.64
CA ASN A 111 10.21 -14.80 2.39
C ASN A 111 11.42 -14.51 1.48
N VAL A 112 11.90 -13.27 1.42
CA VAL A 112 13.15 -12.93 0.71
C VAL A 112 14.32 -13.74 1.27
N LYS A 113 14.46 -13.78 2.60
CA LYS A 113 15.50 -14.58 3.25
C LYS A 113 15.38 -16.07 2.90
N LYS A 114 14.18 -16.62 2.99
CA LYS A 114 13.91 -18.02 2.59
C LYS A 114 14.29 -18.30 1.13
N TRP A 115 14.01 -17.38 0.22
CA TRP A 115 14.41 -17.53 -1.19
C TRP A 115 15.93 -17.55 -1.35
N ILE A 116 16.65 -16.65 -0.67
CA ILE A 116 18.12 -16.61 -0.67
C ILE A 116 18.68 -17.93 -0.12
N ASP A 117 18.16 -18.40 1.02
CA ASP A 117 18.63 -19.62 1.67
C ASP A 117 18.35 -20.88 0.83
N SER A 118 17.32 -20.84 -0.03
CA SER A 118 17.05 -21.89 -1.02
C SER A 118 17.95 -21.82 -2.27
N GLY A 119 18.92 -20.91 -2.31
CA GLY A 119 19.86 -20.73 -3.41
C GLY A 119 19.32 -19.93 -4.60
N ARG A 120 18.16 -19.25 -4.46
CA ARG A 120 17.63 -18.38 -5.51
C ARG A 120 18.40 -17.07 -5.54
N LYS A 121 18.63 -16.55 -6.75
CA LYS A 121 19.16 -15.19 -6.91
C LYS A 121 18.08 -14.19 -6.49
N PRO A 122 18.30 -13.36 -5.46
CA PRO A 122 17.30 -12.39 -5.05
C PRO A 122 17.19 -11.26 -6.08
N VAL A 123 15.97 -10.75 -6.22
CA VAL A 123 15.67 -9.47 -6.85
C VAL A 123 14.99 -8.59 -5.79
N PRO A 124 15.10 -7.25 -5.88
CA PRO A 124 14.42 -6.35 -4.97
C PRO A 124 12.91 -6.59 -4.95
N ILE A 125 12.27 -6.41 -3.79
CA ILE A 125 10.81 -6.45 -3.64
C ILE A 125 10.32 -5.15 -3.01
N SER A 126 9.34 -4.50 -3.64
CA SER A 126 8.72 -3.29 -3.09
C SER A 126 7.61 -3.62 -2.11
N VAL A 127 7.56 -2.85 -1.03
CA VAL A 127 6.50 -2.85 -0.02
C VAL A 127 5.88 -1.46 0.07
N ASN A 128 4.56 -1.44 0.22
CA ASN A 128 3.80 -0.20 0.38
C ASN A 128 3.97 0.33 1.81
N VAL A 129 4.13 1.64 1.92
CA VAL A 129 4.14 2.39 3.17
C VAL A 129 3.06 3.47 3.08
N SER A 130 2.07 3.38 3.96
CA SER A 130 0.99 4.35 4.00
C SER A 130 1.42 5.65 4.67
N ARG A 131 0.69 6.73 4.41
CA ARG A 131 0.85 7.98 5.16
C ARG A 131 0.69 7.76 6.66
N ILE A 132 -0.25 6.90 7.07
CA ILE A 132 -0.53 6.61 8.48
C ILE A 132 0.70 5.98 9.16
N ASP A 133 1.44 5.11 8.47
CA ASP A 133 2.65 4.51 9.03
C ASP A 133 3.74 5.54 9.30
N ILE A 134 3.94 6.47 8.37
CA ILE A 134 4.92 7.55 8.50
C ILE A 134 4.62 8.43 9.73
N TYR A 135 3.35 8.61 10.08
CA TYR A 135 2.97 9.37 11.29
C TYR A 135 3.09 8.58 12.58
N THR A 136 2.80 7.29 12.53
CA THR A 136 2.61 6.47 13.74
C THR A 136 3.89 5.72 14.13
N LEU A 137 4.80 5.52 13.18
CA LEU A 137 6.03 4.75 13.36
C LEU A 137 7.27 5.58 13.05
N ASN A 138 8.40 5.11 13.58
CA ASN A 138 9.70 5.39 12.95
C ASN A 138 9.96 4.32 11.89
N VAL A 139 9.44 4.56 10.68
CA VAL A 139 9.50 3.62 9.54
C VAL A 139 10.93 3.20 9.23
N THR A 140 11.87 4.14 9.21
CA THR A 140 13.30 3.89 8.99
C THR A 140 13.85 2.86 9.97
N ARG A 141 13.61 3.07 11.26
CA ARG A 141 14.07 2.17 12.31
C ARG A 141 13.46 0.78 12.18
N VAL A 142 12.16 0.68 11.89
CA VAL A 142 11.48 -0.60 11.70
C VAL A 142 12.14 -1.40 10.58
N PHE A 143 12.36 -0.79 9.42
CA PHE A 143 13.02 -1.47 8.31
C PHE A 143 14.46 -1.86 8.63
N GLN A 144 15.24 -0.99 9.29
CA GLN A 144 16.59 -1.32 9.75
C GLN A 144 16.61 -2.53 10.69
N GLU A 145 15.67 -2.61 11.62
CA GLU A 145 15.51 -3.75 12.52
C GLU A 145 15.12 -5.03 11.75
N LEU A 146 14.23 -4.93 10.77
CA LEU A 146 13.83 -6.07 9.93
C LEU A 146 14.99 -6.61 9.08
N ILE A 147 15.69 -5.76 8.34
CA ILE A 147 16.83 -6.22 7.52
C ILE A 147 17.95 -6.79 8.37
N SER A 148 18.18 -6.24 9.57
CA SER A 148 19.17 -6.76 10.52
C SER A 148 18.75 -8.14 11.03
N ARG A 149 17.49 -8.29 11.46
CA ARG A 149 16.91 -9.55 11.95
C ARG A 149 17.02 -10.68 10.93
N TYR A 150 16.76 -10.38 9.66
CA TYR A 150 16.75 -11.37 8.57
C TYR A 150 18.08 -11.40 7.78
N CYS A 151 19.09 -10.63 8.20
CA CYS A 151 20.39 -10.49 7.53
C CYS A 151 20.28 -10.20 6.02
N LEU A 152 19.44 -9.22 5.67
CA LEU A 152 19.18 -8.80 4.29
C LEU A 152 19.99 -7.57 3.92
N ASP A 153 20.38 -7.49 2.65
CA ASP A 153 20.88 -6.25 2.06
C ASP A 153 19.70 -5.26 1.92
N PRO A 154 19.81 -4.01 2.43
CA PRO A 154 18.73 -3.02 2.33
C PRO A 154 18.22 -2.81 0.90
N ARG A 155 19.09 -2.98 -0.11
CA ARG A 155 18.74 -2.83 -1.54
C ARG A 155 17.78 -3.89 -2.05
N LEU A 156 17.52 -4.95 -1.28
CA LEU A 156 16.53 -5.96 -1.61
C LEU A 156 15.11 -5.59 -1.17
N ILE A 157 14.96 -4.59 -0.29
CA ILE A 157 13.67 -4.09 0.15
C ILE A 157 13.50 -2.67 -0.39
N GLU A 158 12.56 -2.54 -1.30
CA GLU A 158 12.17 -1.29 -1.95
C GLU A 158 10.98 -0.70 -1.19
N ILE A 159 11.00 0.60 -0.90
CA ILE A 159 9.96 1.26 -0.11
C ILE A 159 9.14 2.14 -1.02
N GLU A 160 7.83 1.92 -1.03
CA GLU A 160 6.93 2.53 -1.98
C GLU A 160 5.93 3.44 -1.27
N ILE A 161 5.87 4.70 -1.70
CA ILE A 161 5.04 5.74 -1.11
C ILE A 161 4.23 6.40 -2.23
N THR A 162 2.91 6.45 -2.07
CA THR A 162 2.00 7.06 -3.05
C THR A 162 2.24 8.56 -3.23
N GLU A 163 1.98 9.08 -4.44
CA GLU A 163 2.02 10.51 -4.75
C GLU A 163 1.16 11.36 -3.79
N SER A 164 -0.06 10.91 -3.49
CA SER A 164 -1.00 11.64 -2.64
C SER A 164 -0.43 11.88 -1.24
N ALA A 165 0.20 10.86 -0.65
CA ALA A 165 0.90 10.99 0.62
C ALA A 165 1.96 12.11 0.54
N TYR A 166 2.81 12.09 -0.50
CA TYR A 166 3.86 13.09 -0.71
C TYR A 166 3.34 14.53 -0.78
N VAL A 167 2.25 14.77 -1.51
CA VAL A 167 1.73 16.12 -1.71
C VAL A 167 1.11 16.67 -0.43
N GLU A 168 0.37 15.85 0.30
CA GLU A 168 -0.28 16.28 1.53
C GLU A 168 0.74 16.61 2.63
N GLU A 169 1.87 15.89 2.69
CA GLU A 169 2.80 15.94 3.83
C GLU A 169 4.26 16.01 3.42
N TYR A 170 4.52 16.85 2.42
CA TYR A 170 5.79 16.98 1.73
C TYR A 170 7.02 17.04 2.65
N LYS A 171 7.00 17.87 3.70
CA LYS A 171 8.17 18.06 4.59
C LYS A 171 8.49 16.82 5.42
N VAL A 172 7.47 16.17 5.97
CA VAL A 172 7.65 14.99 6.84
C VAL A 172 8.13 13.82 6.00
N ILE A 173 7.48 13.58 4.86
CA ILE A 173 7.83 12.48 3.98
C ILE A 173 9.22 12.66 3.39
N THR A 174 9.59 13.87 2.96
CA THR A 174 10.95 14.13 2.43
C THR A 174 12.03 13.78 3.45
N ALA A 175 11.84 14.13 4.73
CA ALA A 175 12.80 13.77 5.78
C ALA A 175 12.92 12.25 5.97
N VAL A 176 11.78 11.54 6.03
CA VAL A 176 11.76 10.08 6.17
C VAL A 176 12.41 9.39 4.96
N VAL A 177 12.17 9.92 3.76
CA VAL A 177 12.76 9.39 2.51
C VAL A 177 14.27 9.56 2.51
N GLU A 178 14.78 10.71 2.94
CA GLU A 178 16.22 10.95 3.07
C GLU A 178 16.85 10.02 4.10
N GLU A 179 16.19 9.78 5.24
CA GLU A 179 16.63 8.82 6.25
C GLU A 179 16.69 7.38 5.71
N LEU A 180 15.64 6.95 5.00
CA LEU A 180 15.58 5.62 4.37
C LEU A 180 16.68 5.43 3.34
N ARG A 181 16.88 6.41 2.47
CA ARG A 181 17.94 6.37 1.45
C ARG A 181 19.33 6.39 2.07
N SER A 182 19.53 7.19 3.13
CA SER A 182 20.78 7.20 3.89
C SER A 182 21.04 5.87 4.60
N ALA A 183 19.98 5.13 4.97
CA ALA A 183 20.06 3.77 5.49
C ALA A 183 20.28 2.70 4.41
N GLY A 184 20.34 3.08 3.14
CA GLY A 184 20.65 2.21 2.00
C GLY A 184 19.44 1.62 1.28
N PHE A 185 18.21 1.99 1.67
CA PHE A 185 17.00 1.55 0.99
C PHE A 185 16.79 2.32 -0.31
N THR A 186 16.15 1.67 -1.28
CA THR A 186 15.64 2.31 -2.48
C THR A 186 14.22 2.77 -2.23
N VAL A 187 13.93 4.05 -2.49
CA VAL A 187 12.61 4.62 -2.28
C VAL A 187 11.96 4.94 -3.62
N LEU A 188 10.69 4.56 -3.74
CA LEU A 188 9.87 4.68 -4.93
C LEU A 188 8.67 5.56 -4.63
N MET A 189 8.30 6.39 -5.61
CA MET A 189 7.01 7.07 -5.62
C MET A 189 6.04 6.31 -6.52
N ASP A 190 4.89 5.94 -5.98
CA ASP A 190 3.81 5.25 -6.69
C ASP A 190 2.68 6.19 -7.14
N ASP A 191 1.89 5.73 -8.11
CA ASP A 191 0.74 6.44 -8.68
C ASP A 191 1.07 7.85 -9.22
N PHE A 192 2.30 8.07 -9.72
CA PHE A 192 2.70 9.37 -10.23
C PHE A 192 1.83 9.78 -11.43
N GLY A 193 1.23 10.97 -11.29
CA GLY A 193 0.38 11.62 -12.27
C GLY A 193 -1.11 11.35 -12.10
N SER A 194 -1.52 10.70 -11.01
CA SER A 194 -2.91 10.29 -10.75
C SER A 194 -3.86 11.43 -10.37
N GLY A 195 -3.33 12.61 -9.98
CA GLY A 195 -4.18 13.78 -9.73
C GLY A 195 -3.53 15.07 -9.19
N TYR A 196 -2.33 15.01 -8.61
CA TYR A 196 -1.69 16.19 -7.97
C TYR A 196 -0.37 16.60 -8.62
N SER A 197 0.13 15.82 -9.57
CA SER A 197 1.45 15.99 -10.15
C SER A 197 1.47 17.17 -11.09
N SER A 198 2.29 18.16 -10.73
CA SER A 198 2.91 19.01 -11.72
C SER A 198 4.31 18.47 -11.99
N LEU A 199 4.80 18.54 -13.24
CA LEU A 199 6.20 18.25 -13.55
C LEU A 199 7.18 19.10 -12.72
N ASN A 200 6.71 20.21 -12.12
CA ASN A 200 7.49 21.00 -11.18
C ASN A 200 7.76 20.26 -9.86
N MET A 201 6.83 19.43 -9.38
CA MET A 201 7.02 18.63 -8.17
C MET A 201 8.22 17.67 -8.29
N LEU A 202 8.49 17.16 -9.49
CA LEU A 202 9.65 16.29 -9.74
C LEU A 202 11.00 16.93 -9.39
N LYS A 203 11.09 18.26 -9.39
CA LYS A 203 12.33 18.96 -9.02
C LYS A 203 12.65 18.83 -7.54
N ASP A 204 11.61 18.63 -6.74
CA ASP A 204 11.67 18.68 -5.29
C ASP A 204 11.57 17.26 -4.69
N VAL A 205 10.99 16.30 -5.42
CA VAL A 205 10.89 14.90 -5.00
C VAL A 205 12.26 14.19 -5.05
N ASN A 206 12.68 13.67 -3.89
CA ASN A 206 13.99 13.04 -3.72
C ASN A 206 13.91 11.49 -3.65
N VAL A 207 13.22 10.87 -4.61
CA VAL A 207 13.09 9.39 -4.74
C VAL A 207 14.05 8.82 -5.78
N ASP A 208 14.31 7.51 -5.70
CA ASP A 208 15.17 6.81 -6.65
C ASP A 208 14.41 6.34 -7.90
N VAL A 209 13.11 6.04 -7.75
CA VAL A 209 12.26 5.55 -8.85
C VAL A 209 10.89 6.21 -8.80
N LEU A 210 10.35 6.53 -9.98
CA LEU A 210 8.97 6.96 -10.18
C LEU A 210 8.20 5.86 -10.90
N LYS A 211 7.09 5.41 -10.34
CA LYS A 211 6.13 4.51 -11.01
C LYS A 211 5.02 5.37 -11.61
N ILE A 212 4.83 5.24 -12.92
CA ILE A 212 3.79 5.97 -13.66
C ILE A 212 2.46 5.25 -13.45
N ASP A 213 1.41 5.97 -13.06
CA ASP A 213 0.06 5.44 -12.89
C ASP A 213 -0.45 4.81 -14.21
N MET A 214 -1.13 3.66 -14.11
CA MET A 214 -1.62 2.93 -15.29
C MET A 214 -2.58 3.75 -16.16
N LYS A 215 -3.27 4.76 -15.64
CA LYS A 215 -4.14 5.66 -16.40
C LYS A 215 -3.40 6.45 -17.47
N PHE A 216 -2.08 6.64 -17.36
CA PHE A 216 -1.28 7.21 -18.47
C PHE A 216 -1.11 6.24 -19.64
N LEU A 217 -1.23 4.95 -19.37
CA LEU A 217 -1.11 3.88 -20.34
C LEU A 217 -2.47 3.47 -20.91
N ASP A 218 -3.57 3.86 -20.26
CA ASP A 218 -4.92 3.83 -20.82
C ASP A 218 -5.01 4.85 -21.96
N MET A 219 -4.48 4.44 -23.11
CA MET A 219 -4.77 5.10 -24.38
C MET A 219 -6.21 4.77 -24.74
N ASP A 220 -7.15 5.63 -24.32
CA ASP A 220 -8.44 5.71 -24.99
C ASP A 220 -8.16 5.84 -26.51
N HIS A 221 -8.69 4.92 -27.30
CA HIS A 221 -8.46 4.81 -28.74
C HIS A 221 -8.99 6.01 -29.58
N GLU A 222 -9.34 7.13 -28.96
CA GLU A 222 -9.80 8.36 -29.62
C GLU A 222 -8.85 9.53 -29.35
N SER A 223 -7.59 9.37 -29.74
CA SER A 223 -6.72 10.50 -30.04
C SER A 223 -6.51 10.55 -31.56
N VAL A 224 -7.55 10.97 -32.28
CA VAL A 224 -7.38 11.44 -33.67
C VAL A 224 -6.97 12.92 -33.58
N GLY A 225 -5.90 13.24 -34.29
CA GLY A 225 -5.16 14.51 -34.22
C GLY A 225 -5.87 15.75 -34.71
#